data_AF-A0A4T2B6S3-F1
#
_entry.id   AF-A0A4T2B6S3-F1
#
_cell.length_a   1.000
_cell.length_b   1.000
_cell.length_c   1.000
_cell.angle_alpha   90.00
_cell.angle_beta   90.00
_cell.angle_gamma   90.00
#
_symmetry.space_group_name_H-M   'P 1'
#
loop_
_entity.id
_entity.type
_entity.pdbx_description
1 polymer ?
#
loop_
_entity_poly.entity_id
_entity_poly.type
_entity_poly.pdbx_seq_one_letter_code
_entity_poly.pdbx_strand_id
1 'polypeptide(L)'
;MYQLKDDLLIPEVARLHAENYGVYGRRKMHALLRRQGWDIGRDQTERMMRLAGVRGVRRSKRVFTTKSDPAAPRPTDLVQRRFTADGPRRLWVCDVT
;
A
#
# COMPACT_ATOMS: atom_id res chain seq x y z
N MET A 1 -8.80 -36.57 -6.35
CA MET A 1 -10.13 -36.13 -6.81
C MET A 1 -10.30 -34.61 -6.63
N TYR A 2 -9.51 -33.80 -7.35
CA TYR A 2 -9.52 -32.32 -7.26
C TYR A 2 -9.35 -31.60 -8.62
N GLN A 3 -9.01 -32.33 -9.69
CA GLN A 3 -8.62 -31.76 -10.99
C GLN A 3 -9.74 -30.93 -11.65
N LEU A 4 -10.97 -31.45 -11.68
CA LEU A 4 -12.09 -30.83 -12.40
C LEU A 4 -12.51 -29.47 -11.83
N LYS A 5 -12.34 -29.27 -10.51
CA LYS A 5 -12.63 -27.98 -9.86
C LYS A 5 -11.52 -26.97 -10.15
N ASP A 6 -10.27 -27.41 -10.17
CA ASP A 6 -9.11 -26.56 -10.44
C ASP A 6 -9.17 -26.01 -11.88
N ASP A 7 -9.52 -26.86 -12.85
CA ASP A 7 -9.60 -26.48 -14.28
C ASP A 7 -10.67 -25.40 -14.54
N LEU A 8 -11.74 -25.36 -13.75
CA LEU A 8 -12.77 -24.31 -13.80
C LEU A 8 -12.36 -23.05 -13.04
N LEU A 9 -11.67 -23.20 -11.91
CA LEU A 9 -11.30 -22.09 -11.03
C LEU A 9 -10.13 -21.27 -11.56
N ILE A 10 -9.17 -21.87 -12.26
CA ILE A 10 -8.03 -21.16 -12.85
C ILE A 10 -8.46 -20.04 -13.82
N PRO A 11 -9.28 -20.30 -14.86
CA PRO A 11 -9.71 -19.24 -15.77
C PRO A 11 -10.61 -18.22 -15.07
N GLU A 12 -11.42 -18.64 -14.11
CA GLU A 12 -12.28 -17.74 -13.33
C GLU A 12 -11.46 -16.79 -12.44
N VAL A 13 -10.38 -17.29 -11.83
CA VAL A 13 -9.42 -16.48 -11.07
C VAL A 13 -8.74 -15.44 -11.96
N ALA A 14 -8.34 -15.81 -13.18
CA ALA A 14 -7.75 -14.88 -14.14
C ALA A 14 -8.76 -13.79 -14.55
N ARG A 15 -10.00 -14.18 -14.86
CA ARG A 15 -11.09 -13.27 -15.22
C ARG A 15 -11.38 -12.25 -14.12
N LEU A 16 -11.63 -12.73 -12.89
CA LEU A 16 -11.92 -11.88 -11.74
C LEU A 16 -10.74 -10.97 -11.36
N HIS A 17 -9.50 -11.44 -11.55
CA HIS A 17 -8.31 -10.62 -11.32
C HIS A 17 -8.23 -9.48 -12.34
N ALA A 18 -8.47 -9.77 -13.63
CA ALA A 18 -8.49 -8.77 -14.70
C ALA A 18 -9.61 -7.73 -14.51
N GLU A 19 -10.82 -8.18 -14.16
CA GLU A 19 -11.96 -7.29 -13.83
C GLU A 19 -11.66 -6.36 -12.66
N ASN A 20 -10.80 -6.79 -11.75
CA ASN A 20 -10.36 -5.98 -10.62
C ASN A 20 -8.99 -5.32 -10.86
N TYR A 21 -8.76 -4.86 -12.09
CA TYR A 21 -7.59 -4.09 -12.54
C TYR A 21 -6.24 -4.79 -12.34
N GLY A 22 -6.24 -6.10 -12.12
CA GLY A 22 -5.04 -6.87 -11.80
C GLY A 22 -4.40 -6.55 -10.44
N VAL A 23 -5.08 -5.80 -9.57
CA VAL A 23 -4.50 -5.30 -8.31
C VAL A 23 -4.64 -6.33 -7.18
N TYR A 24 -5.65 -7.20 -7.24
CA TYR A 24 -5.99 -8.07 -6.12
C TYR A 24 -4.96 -9.17 -5.89
N GLY A 25 -4.42 -9.21 -4.68
CA GLY A 25 -3.61 -10.33 -4.19
C GLY A 25 -4.45 -11.40 -3.50
N ARG A 26 -3.79 -12.50 -3.10
CA ARG A 26 -4.37 -13.67 -2.41
C ARG A 26 -5.53 -13.35 -1.47
N ARG A 27 -5.33 -12.41 -0.53
CA ARG A 27 -6.35 -12.09 0.49
C ARG A 27 -7.62 -11.51 -0.12
N LYS A 28 -7.51 -10.59 -1.08
CA LYS A 28 -8.65 -9.96 -1.74
C LYS A 28 -9.31 -10.91 -2.73
N MET A 29 -8.51 -11.68 -3.47
CA MET A 29 -9.03 -12.74 -4.35
C MET A 29 -9.79 -13.80 -3.56
N HIS A 30 -9.28 -14.24 -2.41
CA HIS A 30 -9.97 -15.23 -1.56
C HIS A 30 -11.34 -14.70 -1.08
N ALA A 31 -11.38 -13.46 -0.60
CA ALA A 31 -12.63 -12.82 -0.22
C ALA A 31 -13.60 -12.66 -1.40
N LEU A 32 -13.10 -12.31 -2.58
CA LEU A 32 -13.89 -12.19 -3.81
C LEU A 32 -14.49 -13.54 -4.23
N LEU A 33 -13.68 -14.59 -4.30
CA LEU A 33 -14.13 -15.95 -4.64
C LEU A 33 -15.20 -16.45 -3.66
N ARG A 34 -15.02 -16.21 -2.36
CA ARG A 34 -16.03 -16.54 -1.34
C ARG A 34 -17.34 -15.78 -1.53
N ARG A 35 -17.27 -14.49 -1.93
CA ARG A 35 -18.47 -13.68 -2.26
C ARG A 35 -19.17 -14.15 -3.53
N GLN A 36 -18.44 -14.73 -4.47
CA GLN A 36 -18.98 -15.37 -5.68
C GLN A 36 -19.52 -16.78 -5.41
N GLY A 37 -19.55 -17.23 -4.15
CA GLY A 37 -20.11 -18.54 -3.76
C GLY A 37 -19.13 -19.71 -3.81
N TRP A 38 -17.85 -19.48 -4.12
CA TRP A 38 -16.85 -20.55 -4.13
C TRP A 38 -16.44 -20.94 -2.71
N ASP A 39 -16.54 -22.23 -2.40
CA ASP A 39 -15.96 -22.80 -1.19
C ASP A 39 -14.49 -23.18 -1.42
N ILE A 40 -13.60 -22.21 -1.17
CA ILE A 40 -12.16 -22.34 -1.40
C ILE A 40 -11.36 -21.79 -0.21
N GLY A 41 -10.29 -22.50 0.16
CA GLY A 41 -9.34 -22.06 1.17
C GLY A 41 -8.39 -20.95 0.69
N ARG A 42 -7.76 -20.24 1.62
CA ARG A 42 -6.79 -19.18 1.31
C ARG A 42 -5.56 -19.69 0.55
N ASP A 43 -5.09 -20.90 0.87
CA ASP A 43 -3.89 -21.48 0.26
C ASP A 43 -4.20 -22.09 -1.11
N GLN A 44 -5.41 -22.65 -1.25
CA GLN A 44 -5.94 -23.05 -2.56
C GLN A 44 -6.08 -21.85 -3.50
N THR A 45 -6.56 -20.71 -3.00
CA THR A 45 -6.62 -19.46 -3.78
C THR A 45 -5.23 -19.04 -4.24
N GLU A 46 -4.22 -19.08 -3.37
CA GLU A 46 -2.84 -18.76 -3.74
C GLU A 46 -2.29 -19.72 -4.80
N ARG A 47 -2.58 -21.02 -4.68
CA ARG A 47 -2.23 -22.02 -5.68
C ARG A 47 -2.89 -21.71 -7.03
N MET A 48 -4.20 -21.44 -7.05
CA MET A 48 -4.93 -21.08 -8.27
C MET A 48 -4.38 -19.81 -8.92
N MET A 49 -4.10 -18.77 -8.12
CA MET A 49 -3.47 -17.55 -8.64
C MET A 49 -2.11 -17.83 -9.28
N ARG A 50 -1.30 -18.70 -8.68
CA ARG A 50 0.01 -19.10 -9.23
C ARG A 50 -0.15 -19.86 -10.55
N LEU A 51 -1.08 -20.80 -10.62
CA LEU A 51 -1.38 -21.57 -11.84
C LEU A 51 -1.95 -20.68 -12.95
N ALA A 52 -2.79 -19.71 -12.60
CA ALA A 52 -3.33 -18.70 -13.50
C ALA A 52 -2.31 -17.61 -13.90
N GLY A 53 -1.09 -17.63 -13.35
CA GLY A 53 -0.05 -16.64 -13.67
C GLY A 53 -0.32 -15.23 -13.11
N VAL A 54 -1.30 -15.06 -12.21
CA VAL A 54 -1.70 -13.75 -11.67
C VAL A 54 -1.08 -13.50 -10.29
N ARG A 55 -0.75 -12.24 -10.04
CA ARG A 55 -0.23 -11.77 -8.74
C ARG A 55 -0.88 -10.45 -8.37
N GLY A 56 -1.12 -10.24 -7.08
CA GLY A 56 -1.55 -8.94 -6.58
C GLY A 56 -0.44 -7.90 -6.61
N VAL A 57 -0.80 -6.67 -6.93
CA VAL A 57 0.11 -5.53 -6.91
C VAL A 57 0.55 -5.26 -5.47
N ARG A 58 1.87 -5.10 -5.27
CA ARG A 58 2.47 -4.61 -4.04
C ARG A 58 2.93 -3.18 -4.30
N ARG A 59 2.73 -2.28 -3.34
CA ARG A 59 3.36 -0.95 -3.41
C ARG A 59 4.87 -1.15 -3.47
N SER A 60 5.53 -0.51 -4.43
CA SER A 60 6.98 -0.45 -4.49
C SER A 60 7.53 0.30 -3.26
N LYS A 61 8.84 0.18 -3.03
CA LYS A 61 9.54 0.91 -1.98
C LYS A 61 9.25 2.41 -2.13
N ARG A 62 8.91 3.09 -1.03
CA ARG A 62 8.71 4.54 -0.99
C ARG A 62 9.98 5.22 -1.51
N VAL A 63 9.88 5.94 -2.62
CA VAL A 63 10.99 6.75 -3.15
C VAL A 63 11.01 8.04 -2.34
N PHE A 64 12.12 8.29 -1.65
CA PHE A 64 12.39 9.57 -1.01
C PHE A 64 13.19 10.42 -2.00
N THR A 65 12.53 11.39 -2.62
CA THR A 65 13.17 12.32 -3.57
C THR A 65 14.16 13.25 -2.86
N THR A 66 13.86 13.59 -1.60
CA THR A 66 14.69 14.48 -0.79
C THR A 66 15.36 13.70 0.33
N LYS A 67 16.69 13.75 0.36
CA LYS A 67 17.49 13.36 1.52
C LYS A 67 17.85 14.64 2.26
N SER A 68 17.50 14.73 3.55
CA SER A 68 17.94 15.85 4.37
C SER A 68 19.48 15.84 4.43
N ASP A 69 20.09 16.98 4.15
CA ASP A 69 21.54 17.17 4.31
C ASP A 69 21.80 17.66 5.74
N PRO A 70 22.44 16.86 6.61
CA PRO A 70 22.74 17.26 7.98
C PRO A 70 23.72 18.45 8.07
N ALA A 71 24.50 18.69 7.01
CA ALA A 71 25.45 19.79 6.91
C ALA A 71 24.84 21.05 6.30
N ALA A 72 23.59 21.00 5.82
CA ALA A 72 22.91 22.18 5.32
C ALA A 72 22.81 23.25 6.43
N PRO A 73 23.05 24.53 6.09
CA PRO A 73 22.94 25.60 7.06
C PRO A 73 21.53 25.64 7.62
N ARG A 74 21.42 25.52 8.95
CA ARG A 74 20.14 25.69 9.63
C ARG A 74 19.76 27.17 9.63
N PRO A 75 18.46 27.50 9.53
CA PRO A 75 17.99 28.86 9.75
C PRO A 75 18.50 29.38 11.08
N THR A 76 18.99 30.62 11.08
CA THR A 76 19.48 31.26 12.30
C THR A 76 18.33 31.48 13.27
N ASP A 77 18.56 31.14 14.55
CA ASP A 77 17.61 31.47 15.62
C ASP A 77 17.70 32.97 15.93
N LEU A 78 16.86 33.75 15.25
CA LEU A 78 16.82 35.21 15.37
C LEU A 78 16.40 35.69 16.76
N VAL A 79 15.74 34.82 17.55
CA VAL A 79 15.16 35.19 18.85
C VAL A 79 15.88 34.51 20.02
N GLN A 80 16.92 33.73 19.74
CA GLN A 80 17.75 33.07 20.74
C GLN A 80 16.92 32.32 21.79
N ARG A 81 15.92 31.56 21.33
CA ARG A 81 14.95 30.84 22.17
C ARG A 81 14.11 31.71 23.13
N ARG A 82 14.02 33.03 22.92
CA ARG A 82 13.10 33.91 23.66
C ARG A 82 11.76 33.97 22.94
N PHE A 83 10.79 33.20 23.43
CA PHE A 83 9.44 33.13 22.85
C PHE A 83 8.41 34.08 23.49
N THR A 84 8.86 34.94 24.40
CA THR A 84 8.03 35.96 25.04
C THR A 84 8.01 37.23 24.19
N ALA A 85 6.84 37.86 24.06
CA ALA A 85 6.69 39.12 23.35
C ALA A 85 5.85 40.11 24.17
N ASP A 86 6.21 41.41 24.10
CA ASP A 86 5.55 42.48 24.87
C ASP A 86 4.15 42.84 24.33
N GLY A 87 3.74 42.26 23.20
CA GLY A 87 2.42 42.45 22.63
C GLY A 87 2.17 41.66 21.34
N PRO A 88 0.93 41.70 20.82
CA PRO A 88 0.56 41.00 19.60
C PRO A 88 1.39 41.45 18.39
N ARG A 89 1.61 40.54 17.43
CA ARG A 89 2.32 40.79 16.15
C ARG A 89 3.79 41.23 16.28
N ARG A 90 4.40 41.06 17.45
CA ARG A 90 5.83 41.37 17.70
C ARG A 90 6.77 40.19 17.47
N LEU A 91 6.27 38.97 17.59
CA LEU A 91 7.01 37.75 17.38
C LEU A 91 6.15 36.76 16.59
N TRP A 92 6.73 36.16 15.55
CA TRP A 92 6.13 35.11 14.74
C TRP A 92 7.02 33.87 14.85
N VAL A 93 6.47 32.77 15.35
CA VAL A 93 7.22 31.53 15.56
C VAL A 93 6.65 30.46 14.63
N CYS A 94 7.54 29.68 14.01
CA CYS A 94 7.20 28.49 13.26
C CYS A 94 8.05 27.34 13.79
N ASP A 95 7.41 26.21 14.10
CA ASP A 95 8.11 24.97 14.44
C ASP A 95 8.39 24.17 13.17
N VAL A 96 9.63 23.74 13.00
CA VAL A 96 10.07 22.90 11.88
C VAL A 96 10.77 21.69 12.48
N THR A 97 10.13 20.52 12.39
CA THR A 97 10.69 19.23 12.86
C THR A 97 11.56 18.57 11.79
#